data_AF-A0A925FGP7-F1
#
_entry.id   AF-A0A925FGP7-F1
#
_cell.length_a   1.000
_cell.length_b   1.000
_cell.length_c   1.000
_cell.angle_alpha   90.00
_cell.angle_beta   90.00
_cell.angle_gamma   90.00
#
_symmetry.space_group_name_H-M   'P 1'
#
loop_
_entity.id
_entity.type
_entity.pdbx_description
1 polymer ?
#
loop_
_entity_poly.entity_id
_entity_poly.type
_entity_poly.pdbx_seq_one_letter_code
_entity_poly.pdbx_strand_id
1 'polypeptide(L)'
;MPTRHEVWDVARLAGPIVAVQVGMMSLGAVDAAMLGRVSPTAMAGGALGNLYWILVTMIGQGAVQAIDPIVSQALGAGDHAAARHGVQRGIAIGVLLALP
;
A
#
# COMPACT_ATOMS: atom_id res chain seq x y z
N MET A 1 -15.14 3.66 28.41
CA MET A 1 -15.80 2.99 27.25
C MET A 1 -15.89 4.03 26.16
N PRO A 2 -15.44 3.76 24.92
CA PRO A 2 -15.48 4.75 23.85
C PRO A 2 -16.92 5.23 23.65
N THR A 3 -17.09 6.53 23.49
CA THR A 3 -18.41 7.12 23.27
C THR A 3 -18.90 6.82 21.86
N ARG A 4 -20.23 6.78 21.63
CA ARG A 4 -20.79 6.51 20.30
C ARG A 4 -20.27 7.47 19.21
N HIS A 5 -19.91 8.68 19.60
CA HIS A 5 -19.29 9.68 18.70
C HIS A 5 -17.87 9.29 18.27
N GLU A 6 -17.01 8.85 19.19
CA GLU A 6 -15.65 8.39 18.86
C GLU A 6 -15.65 7.20 17.91
N VAL A 7 -16.59 6.27 18.10
CA VAL A 7 -16.76 5.12 17.19
C VAL A 7 -17.12 5.57 15.77
N TRP A 8 -17.97 6.59 15.64
CA TRP A 8 -18.37 7.14 14.35
C TRP A 8 -17.21 7.88 13.66
N ASP A 9 -16.43 8.65 14.41
CA ASP A 9 -15.29 9.39 13.86
C ASP A 9 -14.20 8.43 13.35
N VAL A 10 -13.89 7.38 14.11
CA VAL A 10 -12.96 6.33 13.67
C VAL A 10 -13.51 5.61 12.44
N ALA A 11 -14.80 5.24 12.43
CA ALA A 11 -15.40 4.57 11.28
C ALA A 11 -15.35 5.42 10.00
N ARG A 12 -15.55 6.74 10.13
CA ARG A 12 -15.47 7.68 9.00
C ARG A 12 -14.06 7.84 8.45
N LEU A 13 -13.04 7.77 9.31
CA LEU A 13 -11.62 7.78 8.88
C LEU A 13 -11.18 6.42 8.32
N ALA A 14 -11.64 5.32 8.90
CA ALA A 14 -11.30 3.96 8.48
C ALA A 14 -12.01 3.54 7.18
N GLY A 15 -13.21 4.07 6.91
CA GLY A 15 -14.00 3.77 5.71
C GLY A 15 -13.21 3.82 4.40
N PRO A 16 -12.53 4.94 4.05
CA PRO A 16 -11.72 5.00 2.85
C PRO A 16 -10.54 4.01 2.84
N ILE A 17 -9.91 3.77 4.00
CA ILE A 17 -8.80 2.81 4.12
C ILE A 17 -9.29 1.38 3.82
N VAL A 18 -10.45 1.00 4.37
CA VAL A 18 -11.08 -0.31 4.10
C VAL A 18 -11.41 -0.45 2.62
N ALA A 19 -11.94 0.60 1.99
CA ALA A 19 -12.25 0.57 0.56
C ALA A 19 -11.00 0.31 -0.30
N VAL A 20 -9.89 0.98 0.02
CA VAL A 20 -8.59 0.73 -0.64
C VAL A 20 -8.14 -0.71 -0.42
N GLN A 21 -8.22 -1.22 0.80
CA GLN A 21 -7.78 -2.58 1.10
C GLN A 21 -8.62 -3.65 0.39
N VAL A 22 -9.95 -3.47 0.35
CA VAL A 22 -10.85 -4.34 -0.41
C VAL A 22 -10.51 -4.29 -1.90
N GLY A 23 -10.19 -3.11 -2.45
CA GLY A 23 -9.74 -2.96 -3.83
C GLY A 23 -8.45 -3.73 -4.09
N MET A 24 -7.45 -3.62 -3.22
CA MET A 24 -6.20 -4.37 -3.30
C MET A 24 -6.39 -5.88 -3.24
N MET A 25 -7.23 -6.37 -2.31
CA MET A 25 -7.59 -7.80 -2.24
C MET A 25 -8.31 -8.27 -3.51
N SER A 26 -9.16 -7.40 -4.08
CA SER A 26 -9.91 -7.69 -5.29
C SER A 26 -8.99 -7.82 -6.52
N LEU A 27 -7.92 -7.03 -6.61
CA LEU A 27 -6.91 -7.17 -7.68
C LEU A 27 -6.32 -8.59 -7.70
N GLY A 28 -5.89 -9.11 -6.55
CA GLY A 28 -5.37 -10.48 -6.47
C GLY A 28 -6.43 -11.55 -6.79
N ALA A 29 -7.69 -11.33 -6.41
CA ALA A 29 -8.79 -12.23 -6.77
C ALA A 29 -9.06 -12.24 -8.29
N VAL A 30 -8.98 -11.07 -8.95
CA VAL A 30 -9.11 -10.95 -10.40
C VAL A 30 -7.95 -11.66 -11.10
N ASP A 31 -6.72 -11.52 -10.62
CA ASP A 31 -5.55 -12.23 -11.18
C ASP A 31 -5.74 -13.75 -11.10
N ALA A 32 -6.17 -14.27 -9.95
CA ALA A 32 -6.47 -15.68 -9.78
C ALA A 32 -7.60 -16.16 -10.70
N ALA A 33 -8.68 -15.37 -10.84
CA ALA A 33 -9.78 -15.68 -11.73
C ALA A 33 -9.36 -15.67 -13.21
N MET A 34 -8.50 -14.74 -13.62
CA MET A 34 -7.99 -14.63 -14.98
C MET A 34 -7.05 -15.80 -15.31
N LEU A 35 -6.05 -16.07 -14.46
CA LEU A 35 -5.11 -17.17 -14.66
C LEU A 35 -5.78 -18.54 -14.58
N GLY A 36 -6.77 -18.70 -13.69
CA GLY A 36 -7.54 -19.93 -13.56
C GLY A 36 -8.35 -20.28 -14.81
N ARG A 37 -8.77 -19.28 -15.60
CA ARG A 37 -9.44 -19.51 -16.91
C ARG A 37 -8.48 -19.93 -18.01
N VAL A 38 -7.20 -19.58 -17.92
CA VAL A 38 -6.19 -19.89 -18.94
C VAL A 38 -5.75 -21.33 -18.83
N SER A 39 -5.17 -21.72 -17.69
CA SER A 39 -4.81 -23.12 -17.40
C SER A 39 -4.36 -23.28 -15.94
N PRO A 40 -4.41 -24.51 -15.39
CA PRO A 40 -3.81 -24.81 -14.08
C PRO A 40 -2.31 -24.51 -14.00
N THR A 41 -1.58 -24.69 -15.11
CA THR A 41 -0.14 -24.40 -15.19
C THR A 41 0.14 -22.90 -15.14
N ALA A 42 -0.70 -22.07 -15.76
CA ALA A 42 -0.60 -20.61 -15.68
C ALA A 42 -0.87 -20.11 -14.25
N MET A 43 -1.87 -20.69 -13.56
CA MET A 43 -2.14 -20.39 -12.16
C MET A 43 -0.97 -20.76 -11.23
N ALA A 44 -0.36 -21.94 -11.43
CA ALA A 44 0.83 -22.35 -10.68
C ALA A 44 2.03 -21.42 -10.95
N GLY A 45 2.25 -21.02 -12.20
CA GLY A 45 3.26 -20.03 -12.58
C GLY A 45 3.02 -18.67 -11.94
N GLY A 46 1.76 -18.19 -11.92
CA GLY A 46 1.37 -16.94 -11.27
C GLY A 46 1.59 -16.96 -9.75
N ALA A 47 1.34 -18.09 -9.08
CA ALA A 47 1.62 -18.24 -7.66
C ALA A 47 3.13 -18.11 -7.35
N LEU A 48 3.98 -18.74 -8.15
CA LEU A 48 5.44 -18.61 -8.03
C LEU A 48 5.92 -17.19 -8.36
N GLY A 49 5.34 -16.56 -9.39
CA GLY A 49 5.61 -15.18 -9.75
C GLY A 49 5.24 -14.20 -8.64
N ASN A 50 4.09 -14.39 -7.99
CA ASN A 50 3.66 -13.58 -6.85
C ASN A 50 4.60 -13.75 -5.65
N LEU A 51 5.05 -14.98 -5.36
CA LEU A 51 6.05 -15.21 -4.32
C LEU A 51 7.34 -14.43 -4.59
N TYR A 52 7.87 -14.54 -5.82
CA TYR A 52 9.06 -13.78 -6.23
C TYR A 52 8.85 -12.27 -6.13
N TRP A 53 7.70 -11.77 -6.61
CA TRP A 53 7.33 -10.36 -6.52
C TRP A 53 7.35 -9.86 -5.07
N ILE A 54 6.71 -10.57 -4.14
CA ILE A 54 6.71 -10.21 -2.72
C ILE A 54 8.13 -10.16 -2.18
N LEU A 55 8.94 -11.19 -2.42
CA LEU A 55 10.32 -11.26 -1.91
C LEU A 55 11.19 -10.09 -2.39
N VAL A 56 11.12 -9.75 -3.68
CA VAL A 56 11.94 -8.67 -4.27
C VAL A 56 11.46 -7.30 -3.83
N THR A 57 10.14 -7.08 -3.79
CA THR A 57 9.57 -5.75 -3.53
C THR A 57 9.47 -5.40 -2.05
N MET A 58 9.46 -6.38 -1.13
CA MET A 58 9.28 -6.14 0.31
C MET A 58 10.29 -5.14 0.90
N ILE A 59 11.54 -5.18 0.45
CA ILE A 59 12.59 -4.24 0.90
C ILE A 59 12.25 -2.81 0.48
N GLY A 60 11.91 -2.61 -0.80
CA GLY A 60 11.54 -1.30 -1.33
C GLY A 60 10.26 -0.77 -0.71
N GLN A 61 9.27 -1.64 -0.54
CA GLN A 61 7.99 -1.29 0.08
C GLN A 61 8.16 -0.87 1.54
N GLY A 62 9.06 -1.49 2.30
CA GLY A 62 9.39 -1.08 3.66
C GLY A 62 10.03 0.32 3.72
N ALA A 63 10.96 0.61 2.81
CA ALA A 63 11.59 1.93 2.72
C ALA A 63 10.57 3.03 2.36
N VAL A 64 9.62 2.74 1.46
CA VAL A 64 8.59 3.71 1.07
C VAL A 64 7.58 3.95 2.20
N GLN A 65 7.15 2.91 2.92
CA GLN A 65 6.21 3.05 4.04
C GLN A 65 6.79 3.86 5.22
N ALA A 66 8.12 3.96 5.34
CA ALA A 66 8.75 4.80 6.36
C ALA A 66 8.47 6.31 6.17
N ILE A 67 8.05 6.74 4.97
CA ILE A 67 7.71 8.14 4.68
C ILE A 67 6.33 8.52 5.23
N ASP A 68 5.40 7.57 5.35
CA ASP A 68 4.04 7.80 5.85
C ASP A 68 4.02 8.52 7.22
N PRO A 69 4.74 8.05 8.27
CA PRO A 69 4.79 8.77 9.53
C PRO A 69 5.51 10.12 9.41
N ILE A 70 6.54 10.25 8.58
CA ILE A 70 7.27 11.52 8.40
C ILE A 70 6.32 12.59 7.85
N VAL A 71 5.56 12.26 6.82
CA VAL A 71 4.60 13.17 6.18
C VAL A 71 3.41 13.42 7.09
N SER A 72 2.87 12.39 7.73
CA SER A 72 1.73 12.51 8.67
C SER A 72 2.07 13.43 9.85
N GLN A 73 3.26 13.27 10.44
CA GLN A 73 3.71 14.13 11.55
C GLN A 73 3.99 15.56 11.09
N ALA A 74 4.63 15.76 9.92
CA ALA A 74 4.87 17.10 9.38
C ALA A 74 3.56 17.85 9.08
N LEU A 75 2.56 17.16 8.51
CA LEU A 75 1.23 17.71 8.30
C LEU A 75 0.53 18.03 9.62
N GLY A 76 0.62 17.15 10.63
CA GLY A 76 0.08 17.39 11.97
C GLY A 76 0.72 18.57 12.69
N ALA A 77 1.99 18.87 12.40
CA ALA A 77 2.71 20.03 12.94
C ALA A 77 2.46 21.34 12.17
N GLY A 78 1.71 21.31 11.05
CA GLY A 78 1.51 22.46 10.17
C GLY A 78 2.74 22.82 9.31
N ASP A 79 3.78 21.98 9.30
CA ASP A 79 4.98 22.18 8.49
C ASP A 79 4.81 21.58 7.09
N HIS A 80 4.11 22.33 6.24
CA HIS A 80 3.86 21.93 4.85
C HIS A 80 5.15 21.82 4.02
N ALA A 81 6.20 22.56 4.38
CA ALA A 81 7.48 22.49 3.67
C ALA A 81 8.18 21.16 3.93
N ALA A 82 8.23 20.73 5.20
CA ALA A 82 8.74 19.41 5.57
C ALA A 82 7.90 18.28 4.96
N ALA A 83 6.57 18.39 4.95
CA ALA A 83 5.70 17.40 4.30
C ALA A 83 6.01 17.28 2.81
N ARG A 84 6.15 18.41 2.10
CA ARG A 84 6.53 18.43 0.68
C ARG A 84 7.90 17.78 0.43
N HIS A 85 8.90 18.11 1.24
CA HIS A 85 10.22 17.48 1.12
C HIS A 85 10.17 15.98 1.40
N GLY A 86 9.37 15.55 2.37
CA GLY A 86 9.12 14.13 2.67
C GLY A 86 8.57 13.39 1.46
N VAL A 87 7.51 13.92 0.83
CA VAL A 87 6.92 13.35 -0.38
C VAL A 87 7.92 13.30 -1.55
N GLN A 88 8.65 14.40 -1.80
CA GLN A 88 9.62 14.47 -2.90
C GLN A 88 10.77 13.47 -2.75
N ARG A 89 11.35 13.41 -1.55
CA ARG A 89 12.41 12.44 -1.24
C ARG A 89 11.87 11.02 -1.31
N GLY A 90 10.63 10.83 -0.86
CA GLY A 90 9.96 9.54 -0.93
C GLY A 90 9.76 9.03 -2.35
N ILE A 91 9.31 9.90 -3.25
CA ILE A 91 9.22 9.60 -4.69
C ILE A 91 10.61 9.29 -5.26
N ALA A 92 11.64 10.10 -4.93
CA ALA A 92 12.99 9.89 -5.43
C ALA A 92 13.57 8.53 -4.97
N ILE A 93 13.40 8.17 -3.70
CA ILE A 93 13.78 6.87 -3.14
C ILE A 93 12.99 5.75 -3.81
N GLY A 94 11.67 5.92 -3.97
CA GLY A 94 10.82 4.94 -4.63
C GLY A 94 11.23 4.67 -6.07
N VAL A 95 11.53 5.71 -6.85
CA VAL A 95 12.03 5.58 -8.23
C VAL A 95 13.40 4.91 -8.26
N LEU A 96 14.31 5.28 -7.36
CA LEU A 96 15.63 4.65 -7.27
C LEU A 96 15.54 3.16 -6.94
N LEU A 97 14.64 2.77 -6.04
CA LEU A 97 14.45 1.37 -5.64
C LEU A 97 13.62 0.56 -6.64
N ALA A 98 12.79 1.22 -7.46
CA ALA A 98 12.00 0.59 -8.50
C ALA A 98 12.81 0.30 -9.78
N LEU A 99 13.94 0.98 -9.99
CA LEU A 99 14.91 0.67 -11.03
C LEU A 99 15.82 -0.45 -10.49
N PRO A 100 15.70 -1.70 -10.98
CA PRO A 100 16.57 -2.79 -10.56
C PRO A 100 18.03 -2.54 -10.92
#